data_AF-T2JQN6-F1
#
_entry.id   AF-T2JQN6-F1
#
_cell.length_a   1.000
_cell.length_b   1.000
_cell.length_c   1.000
_cell.angle_alpha   90.00
_cell.angle_beta   90.00
_cell.angle_gamma   90.00
#
_symmetry.space_group_name_H-M   'P 1'
#
loop_
_entity.id
_entity.type
_entity.pdbx_description
1 polymer ?
#
loop_
_entity_poly.entity_id
_entity_poly.type
_entity_poly.pdbx_seq_one_letter_code
_entity_poly.pdbx_strand_id
1 'polypeptide(L)'
;MTRDEKDNPFELGEVVGIMSLDNPDLKGKNGCWAIVTGLSKNTCDLQTWDSELEEVEIEFLQELEYTEEDCQAIQKLHGRIERLQRGSELEGTAKGVLRLLGKFERPYLTPLEEEMLKLVEKVYG
;
A
#
# COMPACT_ATOMS: atom_id res chain seq x y z
N MET A 1 30.73 -24.75 1.69
CA MET A 1 30.56 -23.29 1.90
C MET A 1 29.07 -23.06 1.92
N THR A 2 28.60 -22.50 3.02
CA THR A 2 27.21 -22.46 3.49
C THR A 2 26.29 -21.72 2.52
N ARG A 3 25.29 -22.43 1.98
CA ARG A 3 24.15 -21.85 1.25
C ARG A 3 23.11 -21.46 2.29
N ASP A 4 23.24 -20.24 2.80
CA ASP A 4 22.19 -19.56 3.57
C ASP A 4 21.97 -18.17 2.93
N GLU A 5 21.63 -18.17 1.64
CA GLU A 5 20.96 -17.03 1.00
C GLU A 5 19.47 -17.28 1.20
N LYS A 6 18.89 -16.75 2.27
CA LYS A 6 17.43 -16.67 2.36
C LYS A 6 16.99 -15.66 1.31
N ASP A 7 16.31 -16.15 0.28
CA ASP A 7 15.56 -15.32 -0.66
C ASP A 7 14.60 -14.40 0.11
N ASN A 8 14.27 -13.26 -0.51
CA ASN A 8 13.28 -12.33 0.02
C ASN A 8 11.96 -13.10 0.27
N PRO A 9 11.37 -13.02 1.47
CA PRO A 9 10.15 -13.77 1.79
C PRO A 9 8.92 -13.28 1.03
N PHE A 10 8.96 -12.09 0.44
CA PHE A 10 7.84 -11.49 -0.27
C PHE A 10 7.87 -11.74 -1.78
N GLU A 11 6.70 -11.62 -2.41
CA GLU A 11 6.50 -11.79 -3.84
C GLU A 11 6.13 -10.47 -4.54
N LEU A 12 6.42 -10.37 -5.85
CA LEU A 12 6.00 -9.22 -6.65
C LEU A 12 4.48 -9.14 -6.75
N GLY A 13 3.92 -7.98 -6.45
CA GLY A 13 2.48 -7.74 -6.41
C GLY A 13 1.82 -8.11 -5.08
N GLU A 14 2.57 -8.69 -4.13
CA GLU A 14 2.07 -8.97 -2.79
C GLU A 14 1.74 -7.67 -2.04
N VAL A 15 0.75 -7.73 -1.17
CA VAL A 15 0.36 -6.59 -0.32
C VAL A 15 0.91 -6.81 1.08
N VAL A 16 1.74 -5.88 1.52
CA VAL A 16 2.41 -5.90 2.83
C VAL A 16 1.96 -4.72 3.68
N GLY A 17 2.02 -4.88 4.99
CA GLY A 17 1.85 -3.81 5.96
C GLY A 17 3.17 -3.11 6.24
N ILE A 18 3.15 -1.79 6.41
CA ILE A 18 4.33 -1.01 6.80
C ILE A 18 4.38 -0.88 8.33
N MET A 19 5.45 -1.40 8.92
CA MET A 19 5.81 -1.19 10.32
C MET A 19 6.96 -0.19 10.40
N SER A 20 6.67 1.06 10.77
CA SER A 20 7.70 2.10 10.77
C SER A 20 8.83 1.84 11.77
N LEU A 21 8.62 1.07 12.85
CA LEU A 21 9.63 0.70 13.88
C LEU A 21 10.75 1.75 14.13
N ASP A 22 10.38 3.02 14.28
CA ASP A 22 11.27 4.18 14.46
C ASP A 22 12.14 4.62 13.25
N ASN A 23 11.95 4.04 12.07
CA ASN A 23 12.53 4.51 10.82
C ASN A 23 11.99 5.91 10.43
N PRO A 24 12.87 6.92 10.28
CA PRO A 24 12.47 8.29 9.93
C PRO A 24 11.84 8.39 8.54
N ASP A 25 12.21 7.52 7.60
CA ASP A 25 11.72 7.56 6.21
C ASP A 25 10.30 6.99 6.09
N LEU A 26 9.91 6.10 7.01
CA LEU A 26 8.57 5.51 7.08
C LEU A 26 7.64 6.29 8.02
N LYS A 27 8.08 7.44 8.55
CA LYS A 27 7.36 8.17 9.59
C LYS A 27 5.97 8.60 9.13
N GLY A 28 4.95 8.06 9.80
CA GLY A 28 3.52 8.35 9.52
C GLY A 28 2.84 7.37 8.58
N LYS A 29 3.60 6.45 7.96
CA LYS A 29 3.12 5.32 7.16
C LYS A 29 2.92 4.02 7.96
N ASN A 30 3.17 4.06 9.27
CA ASN A 30 2.87 2.93 10.16
C ASN A 30 1.40 2.52 10.05
N GLY A 31 1.17 1.24 9.80
CA GLY A 31 -0.16 0.65 9.59
C GLY A 31 -0.77 0.93 8.21
N CYS A 32 0.00 1.50 7.27
CA CYS A 32 -0.42 1.58 5.88
C CYS A 32 -0.12 0.25 5.17
N TRP A 33 -0.95 -0.11 4.20
CA TRP A 33 -0.61 -1.16 3.25
C TRP A 33 0.24 -0.60 2.11
N ALA A 34 1.03 -1.47 1.49
CA ALA A 34 1.83 -1.19 0.31
C ALA A 34 1.87 -2.41 -0.60
N ILE A 35 2.01 -2.19 -1.91
CA ILE A 35 2.13 -3.24 -2.91
C ILE A 35 3.60 -3.39 -3.26
N VAL A 36 4.13 -4.62 -3.22
CA VAL A 36 5.50 -4.91 -3.62
C VAL A 36 5.63 -4.77 -5.14
N THR A 37 6.51 -3.87 -5.59
CA THR A 37 6.75 -3.57 -7.02
C THR A 37 8.17 -3.93 -7.47
N GLY A 38 9.10 -4.03 -6.52
CA GLY A 38 10.48 -4.46 -6.76
C GLY A 38 10.96 -5.38 -5.64
N LEU A 39 11.77 -6.38 -5.99
CA LEU A 39 12.36 -7.33 -5.04
C LEU A 39 13.88 -7.25 -5.12
N SER A 40 14.49 -7.04 -3.96
CA SER A 40 15.93 -7.16 -3.72
C SER A 40 16.17 -8.18 -2.59
N LYS A 41 17.42 -8.54 -2.32
CA LYS A 41 17.75 -9.61 -1.35
C LYS A 41 17.14 -9.38 0.05
N ASN A 42 17.27 -8.16 0.56
CA ASN A 42 16.84 -7.79 1.92
C ASN A 42 15.93 -6.55 1.91
N THR A 43 15.56 -6.07 0.73
CA THR A 43 14.79 -4.84 0.55
C THR A 43 13.73 -5.06 -0.53
N CYS A 44 12.67 -4.26 -0.47
CA CYS A 44 11.59 -4.23 -1.45
C CYS A 44 11.33 -2.80 -1.89
N ASP A 45 10.98 -2.63 -3.16
CA ASP A 45 10.37 -1.39 -3.63
C ASP A 45 8.85 -1.54 -3.48
N LEU A 46 8.22 -0.55 -2.87
CA LEU A 46 6.83 -0.58 -2.46
C LEU A 46 6.07 0.59 -3.05
N GLN A 47 4.84 0.31 -3.44
CA GLN A 47 3.90 1.32 -3.87
C GLN A 47 2.80 1.49 -2.83
N THR A 48 2.78 2.63 -2.14
CA THR A 48 1.70 2.98 -1.22
C THR A 48 0.60 3.73 -1.97
N TRP A 49 -0.53 3.96 -1.30
CA TRP A 49 -1.66 4.71 -1.87
C TRP A 49 -1.33 6.13 -2.35
N ASP A 50 -0.20 6.72 -1.94
CA ASP A 50 0.21 8.12 -2.22
C ASP A 50 1.61 8.30 -2.78
N SER A 51 2.48 7.30 -2.69
CA SER A 51 3.88 7.44 -3.07
C SER A 51 4.53 6.09 -3.32
N GLU A 52 5.65 6.11 -4.04
CA GLU A 52 6.56 4.98 -4.16
C GLU A 52 7.66 5.09 -3.10
N LEU A 53 8.07 3.96 -2.54
CA LEU A 53 9.14 3.82 -1.57
C LEU A 53 10.15 2.83 -2.15
N GLU A 54 11.40 3.24 -2.27
CA GLU A 54 12.48 2.40 -2.81
C GLU A 54 13.32 1.83 -1.68
N GLU A 55 13.88 0.63 -1.90
CA GLU A 55 14.84 -0.03 -1.01
C GLU A 55 14.39 -0.18 0.46
N VAL A 56 13.09 -0.40 0.71
CA VAL A 56 12.56 -0.58 2.06
C VAL A 56 12.98 -1.93 2.63
N GLU A 57 13.64 -1.94 3.78
CA GLU A 57 14.10 -3.18 4.41
C GLU A 57 12.93 -4.07 4.81
N ILE A 58 13.07 -5.38 4.55
CA ILE A 58 12.03 -6.38 4.84
C ILE A 58 11.67 -6.46 6.34
N GLU A 59 12.54 -5.99 7.23
CA GLU A 59 12.27 -5.91 8.68
C GLU A 59 11.20 -4.87 9.06
N PHE A 60 10.99 -3.87 8.20
CA PHE A 60 9.94 -2.87 8.35
C PHE A 60 8.62 -3.29 7.68
N LEU A 61 8.56 -4.51 7.15
CA LEU A 61 7.40 -5.05 6.46
C LEU A 61 6.74 -6.14 7.29
N GLN A 62 5.42 -6.14 7.23
CA GLN A 62 4.57 -7.12 7.87
C GLN A 62 3.80 -7.87 6.80
N GLU A 63 3.91 -9.20 6.82
CA GLU A 63 3.05 -10.08 6.03
C GLU A 63 1.61 -9.98 6.58
N LEU A 64 0.65 -9.71 5.70
CA LEU A 64 -0.76 -9.54 6.06
C LEU A 64 -1.57 -10.84 5.93
N GLU A 65 -0.91 -11.95 5.56
CA GLU A 65 -1.53 -13.26 5.29
C GLU A 65 -2.68 -13.16 4.26
N TYR A 66 -2.58 -12.24 3.31
CA TYR A 66 -3.58 -12.01 2.28
C TYR A 66 -3.57 -13.12 1.23
N THR A 67 -4.76 -13.50 0.79
CA THR A 67 -4.90 -14.38 -0.37
C THR A 67 -4.60 -13.63 -1.67
N GLU A 68 -4.40 -14.35 -2.78
CA GLU A 68 -4.29 -13.72 -4.10
C GLU A 68 -5.50 -12.82 -4.42
N GLU A 69 -6.69 -13.22 -3.98
CA GLU A 69 -7.95 -12.48 -4.20
C GLU A 69 -7.95 -11.15 -3.42
N ASP A 70 -7.43 -11.18 -2.18
CA ASP A 70 -7.24 -10.02 -1.32
C ASP A 70 -6.22 -9.04 -1.91
N CYS A 71 -5.08 -9.55 -2.37
CA CYS A 71 -4.06 -8.75 -3.05
C CYS A 71 -4.64 -8.08 -4.31
N GLN A 72 -5.44 -8.80 -5.11
CA GLN A 72 -6.12 -8.22 -6.26
C GLN A 72 -7.15 -7.14 -5.87
N ALA A 73 -7.85 -7.29 -4.75
CA ALA A 73 -8.79 -6.29 -4.27
C ALA A 73 -8.08 -4.98 -3.91
N ILE A 74 -6.96 -5.07 -3.19
CA ILE A 74 -6.13 -3.91 -2.85
C ILE A 74 -5.46 -3.31 -4.09
N GLN A 75 -4.96 -4.11 -5.04
CA GLN A 75 -4.41 -3.60 -6.29
C GLN A 75 -5.47 -2.84 -7.11
N LYS A 76 -6.72 -3.34 -7.17
CA LYS A 76 -7.84 -2.63 -7.81
C LYS A 76 -8.14 -1.32 -7.10
N LEU A 77 -8.13 -1.33 -5.77
CA LEU A 77 -8.29 -0.12 -4.96
C LEU A 77 -7.18 0.89 -5.26
N HIS A 78 -5.92 0.44 -5.24
CA HIS A 78 -4.77 1.26 -5.57
C HIS A 78 -4.94 1.92 -6.95
N GLY A 79 -5.29 1.14 -7.98
CA GLY A 79 -5.54 1.69 -9.31
C GLY A 79 -6.70 2.69 -9.38
N ARG A 80 -7.71 2.57 -8.52
CA ARG A 80 -8.77 3.60 -8.37
C ARG A 80 -8.21 4.89 -7.77
N ILE A 81 -7.45 4.76 -6.69
CA ILE A 81 -6.84 5.90 -5.98
C ILE A 81 -5.83 6.63 -6.88
N GLU A 82 -4.97 5.90 -7.56
CA GLU A 82 -3.94 6.44 -8.45
C GLU A 82 -4.56 7.27 -9.58
N ARG A 83 -5.66 6.79 -10.18
CA ARG A 83 -6.41 7.56 -11.20
C ARG A 83 -6.90 8.90 -10.68
N LEU A 84 -7.39 8.95 -9.44
CA LEU A 84 -7.86 10.19 -8.82
C LEU A 84 -6.72 11.17 -8.56
N GLN A 85 -5.58 10.67 -8.10
CA GLN A 85 -4.40 11.50 -7.86
C GLN A 85 -3.81 12.07 -9.15
N ARG A 86 -3.88 11.31 -10.25
CA ARG A 86 -3.35 11.72 -11.55
C ARG A 86 -4.31 12.64 -12.34
N GLY A 87 -5.61 12.54 -12.09
CA GLY A 87 -6.65 13.21 -12.87
C GLY A 87 -6.93 14.66 -12.45
N SER A 88 -6.73 15.03 -11.19
CA SER A 88 -7.03 16.38 -10.69
C SER A 88 -6.32 16.69 -9.37
N GLU A 89 -6.17 17.98 -9.06
CA GLU A 89 -5.69 18.41 -7.76
C GLU A 89 -6.78 18.17 -6.71
N LEU A 90 -6.64 17.05 -5.98
CA LEU A 90 -7.57 16.68 -4.92
C LEU A 90 -7.52 17.68 -3.76
N GLU A 91 -8.69 18.17 -3.35
CA GLU A 91 -8.83 19.00 -2.15
C GLU A 91 -8.41 18.25 -0.88
N GLY A 92 -8.11 18.99 0.20
CA GLY A 92 -7.66 18.42 1.47
C GLY A 92 -8.61 17.35 2.04
N THR A 93 -9.92 17.51 1.86
CA THR A 93 -10.92 16.53 2.29
C THR A 93 -10.80 15.23 1.50
N ALA A 94 -10.69 15.31 0.17
CA ALA A 94 -10.53 14.14 -0.70
C ALA A 94 -9.21 13.39 -0.39
N LYS A 95 -8.10 14.13 -0.22
CA LYS A 95 -6.83 13.56 0.25
C LYS A 95 -6.97 12.89 1.62
N GLY A 96 -7.75 13.46 2.53
CA GLY A 96 -8.06 12.87 3.82
C GLY A 96 -8.78 11.52 3.71
N VAL A 97 -9.76 11.41 2.80
CA VAL A 97 -10.44 10.14 2.51
C VAL A 97 -9.45 9.11 1.98
N LEU A 98 -8.65 9.46 0.95
CA LEU A 98 -7.65 8.53 0.39
C LEU A 98 -6.64 8.07 1.44
N ARG A 99 -6.22 8.96 2.34
CA ARG A 99 -5.33 8.62 3.45
C ARG A 99 -5.95 7.61 4.42
N LEU A 100 -7.25 7.72 4.69
CA LEU A 100 -7.97 6.73 5.51
C LEU A 100 -8.01 5.38 4.79
N LEU A 101 -8.24 5.39 3.47
CA LEU A 101 -8.26 4.19 2.65
C LEU A 101 -6.88 3.51 2.52
N GLY A 102 -5.80 4.26 2.74
CA GLY A 102 -4.44 3.74 2.76
C GLY A 102 -4.01 3.08 4.07
N LYS A 103 -4.83 3.12 5.13
CA LYS A 103 -4.41 2.87 6.52
C LYS A 103 -5.07 1.70 7.24
N PHE A 104 -5.70 0.78 6.51
CA PHE A 104 -6.33 -0.39 7.10
C PHE A 104 -5.56 -1.67 6.78
N GLU A 105 -5.62 -2.64 7.70
CA GLU A 105 -5.06 -3.99 7.53
C GLU A 105 -6.10 -4.98 6.97
N ARG A 106 -7.23 -4.49 6.46
CA ARG A 106 -8.29 -5.33 5.88
C ARG A 106 -8.20 -5.34 4.36
N PRO A 107 -8.39 -6.48 3.69
CA PRO A 107 -8.28 -6.57 2.24
C PRO A 107 -9.52 -6.05 1.47
N TYR A 108 -10.46 -5.41 2.17
CA TYR A 108 -11.72 -4.94 1.61
C TYR A 108 -12.14 -3.59 2.20
N LEU A 109 -12.88 -2.83 1.40
CA LEU A 109 -13.58 -1.64 1.85
C LEU A 109 -14.90 -2.01 2.53
N THR A 110 -15.19 -1.37 3.64
CA THR A 110 -16.53 -1.35 4.22
C THR A 110 -17.50 -0.61 3.30
N PRO A 111 -18.82 -0.83 3.43
CA PRO A 111 -19.81 -0.12 2.61
C PRO A 111 -19.69 1.41 2.66
N LEU A 112 -19.33 1.96 3.83
CA LEU A 112 -19.12 3.39 3.98
C LEU A 112 -17.88 3.88 3.22
N GLU A 113 -16.75 3.17 3.36
CA GLU A 113 -15.50 3.50 2.68
C GLU A 113 -15.65 3.43 1.15
N GLU A 114 -16.39 2.43 0.66
CA GLU A 114 -16.71 2.30 -0.76
C GLU A 114 -17.59 3.47 -1.26
N GLU A 115 -18.60 3.89 -0.50
CA GLU A 115 -19.42 5.06 -0.84
C GLU A 115 -18.60 6.37 -0.79
N MET A 116 -17.70 6.51 0.18
CA MET A 116 -16.77 7.66 0.25
C MET A 116 -15.85 7.69 -0.97
N LEU A 117 -15.28 6.56 -1.36
CA LEU A 117 -14.42 6.46 -2.54
C LEU A 117 -15.20 6.82 -3.82
N LYS A 118 -16.40 6.25 -4.01
CA LYS A 118 -17.27 6.59 -5.14
C LYS A 118 -17.63 8.07 -5.20
N LEU A 119 -17.84 8.71 -4.05
CA LEU A 119 -18.12 10.14 -4.01
C LEU A 119 -16.93 10.95 -4.50
N VAL A 120 -15.71 10.59 -4.07
CA VAL A 120 -14.48 11.23 -4.55
C VAL A 120 -14.29 10.96 -6.05
N GLU A 121 -14.50 9.73 -6.51
CA GLU A 121 -14.46 9.35 -7.94
C GLU A 121 -15.48 10.12 -8.77
N LYS A 122 -16.67 10.38 -8.25
CA LYS A 122 -17.69 11.17 -8.97
C LYS A 122 -17.31 12.64 -9.13
N VAL A 123 -16.54 13.18 -8.19
CA VAL A 123 -16.16 14.61 -8.17
C VAL A 123 -14.85 14.85 -8.93
N TYR A 124 -13.90 13.91 -8.87
CA TYR A 124 -12.53 14.08 -9.35
C TYR A 124 -12.06 13.04 -10.39
N GLY A 125 -12.86 12.00 -10.64
CA GLY A 125 -12.54 10.89 -11.57
C GLY A 125 -13.03 11.11 -12.99
#